data_AF-A0A820RYU4-F1
#
_entry.id   AF-A0A820RYU4-F1
#
_cell.length_a   1.000
_cell.length_b   1.000
_cell.length_c   1.000
_cell.angle_alpha   90.00
_cell.angle_beta   90.00
_cell.angle_gamma   90.00
#
_symmetry.space_group_name_H-M   'P 1'
#
loop_
_entity.id
_entity.type
_entity.pdbx_description
1 polymer ?
#
loop_
_entity_poly.entity_id
_entity_poly.type
_entity_poly.pdbx_seq_one_letter_code
_entity_poly.pdbx_strand_id
1 'polypeptide(L)' 'NGELKLADFGLARAYGIPVKCYSSEVVTLWYRPPDVLFGAKIYTTSIDIWSAGCIFAELANGGKPLFPGESVDDQLRRIF' A
#
# COMPACT_ATOMS: atom_id res chain seq x y z
N ASN A 1 -17.76 12.79 -17.48
CA ASN A 1 -18.41 12.50 -16.18
C ASN A 1 -17.45 12.50 -14.98
N GLY A 2 -16.12 12.60 -15.12
CA GLY A 2 -15.24 12.80 -13.94
C GLY A 2 -15.32 11.70 -12.86
N GLU A 3 -15.73 10.49 -13.25
CA GLU A 3 -15.94 9.38 -12.30
C GLU A 3 -14.61 8.71 -11.98
N LEU A 4 -14.22 8.72 -10.71
CA LEU A 4 -13.12 7.90 -10.20
C LEU A 4 -13.63 6.49 -9.92
N LYS A 5 -12.94 5.49 -10.46
CA LYS A 5 -13.22 4.07 -10.22
C LYS A 5 -11.93 3.37 -9.86
N LEU A 6 -11.98 2.51 -8.84
CA LEU A 6 -10.86 1.62 -8.54
C LEU A 6 -10.73 0.59 -9.66
N ALA A 7 -9.49 0.31 -10.03
CA ALA A 7 -9.14 -0.66 -11.04
C ALA A 7 -8.15 -1.68 -10.46
N ASP A 8 -7.98 -2.80 -11.16
CA ASP A 8 -7.09 -3.90 -10.80
C ASP A 8 -7.35 -4.49 -9.40
N PHE A 9 -8.29 -5.44 -9.36
CA PHE A 9 -8.58 -6.27 -8.19
C PHE A 9 -7.78 -7.58 -8.20
N GLY A 10 -6.72 -7.71 -9.01
CA GLY A 10 -5.95 -8.95 -9.14
C GLY A 10 -5.30 -9.40 -7.83
N LEU A 11 -5.08 -8.45 -6.92
CA LEU A 11 -4.50 -8.66 -5.60
C LEU A 11 -5.52 -8.48 -4.47
N ALA A 12 -6.76 -8.08 -4.79
CA ALA A 12 -7.81 -7.88 -3.80
C ALA A 12 -8.19 -9.21 -3.15
N ARG A 13 -8.45 -9.19 -1.84
CA ARG A 13 -8.81 -10.37 -1.06
C ARG A 13 -10.10 -10.11 -0.30
N ALA A 14 -11.00 -11.09 -0.33
CA ALA A 14 -12.18 -11.06 0.51
C ALA A 14 -11.76 -11.13 1.98
N TYR A 15 -12.24 -10.18 2.78
CA TYR A 15 -12.13 -10.24 4.23
C TYR A 15 -13.10 -11.31 4.74
N GLY A 16 -12.60 -12.40 5.33
CA GLY A 16 -13.44 -13.51 5.79
C GLY A 16 -12.65 -14.63 6.47
N ILE A 17 -13.32 -15.41 7.30
CA ILE A 17 -12.76 -16.56 8.01
C ILE A 17 -12.74 -17.77 7.06
N PRO A 18 -11.62 -18.51 6.93
CA PRO A 18 -10.35 -18.35 7.63
C PRO A 18 -9.40 -17.36 6.94
N VAL A 19 -8.69 -16.58 7.76
CA VAL A 19 -7.66 -15.63 7.32
C VAL A 19 -6.52 -16.42 6.67
N LYS A 20 -6.50 -16.50 5.34
CA LYS A 20 -5.39 -17.14 4.59
C LYS A 20 -4.12 -16.32 4.78
N CYS A 21 -2.98 -17.00 5.04
CA CYS A 21 -1.66 -16.37 5.06
C CYS A 21 -1.42 -15.58 3.77
N TYR A 22 -1.22 -14.27 3.91
CA TYR A 22 -1.03 -13.36 2.80
C TYR A 22 0.41 -13.41 2.29
N SER A 23 0.60 -13.52 0.97
CA SER A 23 1.93 -13.38 0.34
C SER A 23 2.45 -11.95 0.50
N SER A 24 3.73 -11.79 0.81
CA SER A 24 4.42 -10.50 1.00
C SER A 24 4.67 -9.69 -0.28
N GLU A 25 4.30 -10.22 -1.45
CA GLU A 25 4.67 -9.69 -2.76
C GLU A 25 3.50 -9.06 -3.51
N VAL A 26 2.74 -8.21 -2.83
CA VAL A 26 1.62 -7.51 -3.45
C VAL A 26 1.66 -6.06 -2.98
N VAL A 27 1.42 -5.12 -3.90
CA VAL A 27 1.57 -3.65 -3.78
C VAL A 27 2.93 -3.12 -4.25
N THR A 28 2.88 -2.13 -5.15
CA THR A 28 4.03 -1.29 -5.54
C THR A 28 4.67 -0.69 -4.30
N LEU A 29 6.00 -0.83 -4.15
CA LEU A 29 6.75 -0.54 -2.92
C LEU A 29 6.41 0.81 -2.27
N TRP A 30 6.16 1.85 -3.08
CA TRP A 30 5.95 3.23 -2.62
C TRP A 30 4.70 3.46 -1.78
N TYR A 31 3.69 2.61 -1.95
CA TYR A 31 2.39 2.72 -1.25
C TYR A 31 2.26 1.68 -0.15
N ARG A 32 3.33 0.93 0.15
CA ARG A 32 3.30 -0.17 1.12
C ARG A 32 3.48 0.37 2.54
N PRO A 33 2.65 -0.04 3.52
CA PRO A 33 2.77 0.41 4.90
C PRO A 33 3.95 -0.25 5.65
N PRO A 34 4.44 0.37 6.73
CA PRO A 34 5.62 -0.11 7.48
C PRO A 34 5.44 -1.50 8.08
N ASP A 35 4.25 -1.86 8.55
CA ASP A 35 3.94 -3.20 9.09
C ASP A 35 4.07 -4.31 8.03
N VAL A 36 3.61 -4.06 6.80
CA VAL A 36 3.84 -4.94 5.64
C VAL A 36 5.32 -4.99 5.28
N LEU A 37 6.03 -3.86 5.31
CA LEU A 37 7.47 -3.81 5.04
C LEU A 37 8.30 -4.60 6.06
N PHE A 38 7.87 -4.63 7.33
CA PHE A 38 8.45 -5.48 8.38
C PHE A 38 8.00 -6.96 8.31
N GLY A 39 7.18 -7.33 7.32
CA GLY A 39 6.80 -8.71 7.07
C GLY A 39 5.70 -9.25 7.98
N ALA A 40 4.82 -8.37 8.50
CA ALA A 40 3.58 -8.84 9.13
C ALA A 40 2.83 -9.76 8.15
N LYS A 41 2.07 -10.74 8.65
CA LYS A 41 1.30 -11.68 7.78
C LYS A 41 -0.20 -11.56 8.00
N ILE A 42 -0.58 -10.68 8.89
CA ILE A 42 -1.96 -10.41 9.28
C ILE A 42 -2.12 -8.92 9.10
N TYR A 43 -2.94 -8.55 8.13
CA TYR A 43 -3.22 -7.18 7.79
C TYR A 43 -4.70 -6.91 7.94
N THR A 44 -5.04 -5.66 8.25
CA THR A 44 -6.43 -5.21 8.32
C THR A 44 -6.67 -4.18 7.21
N THR A 45 -7.87 -3.61 7.18
CA THR A 45 -8.20 -2.48 6.28
C THR A 45 -7.30 -1.26 6.47
N SER A 46 -6.49 -1.21 7.54
CA SER A 46 -5.48 -0.16 7.76
C SER A 46 -4.46 -0.01 6.63
N ILE A 47 -4.14 -1.10 5.92
CA ILE A 47 -3.16 -1.07 4.82
C ILE A 47 -3.69 -0.29 3.61
N ASP A 48 -5.00 -0.34 3.38
CA ASP A 48 -5.67 0.38 2.29
C ASP A 48 -5.68 1.89 2.59
N ILE A 49 -5.87 2.25 3.86
CA ILE A 49 -5.83 3.65 4.32
C ILE A 49 -4.43 4.25 4.16
N TRP A 50 -3.38 3.50 4.49
CA TRP A 50 -2.01 3.95 4.24
C TRP A 50 -1.76 4.23 2.75
N SER A 51 -2.12 3.27 1.90
CA SER A 51 -1.96 3.40 0.44
C SER A 51 -2.72 4.61 -0.10
N ALA A 52 -3.97 4.80 0.34
CA ALA A 52 -4.79 5.96 -0.03
C ALA A 52 -4.18 7.28 0.45
N GLY A 53 -3.59 7.32 1.64
CA GLY A 53 -2.88 8.49 2.16
C GLY A 53 -1.66 8.86 1.32
N CYS A 54 -0.86 7.87 0.91
CA CYS A 54 0.26 8.08 0.00
C CYS A 54 -0.18 8.62 -1.36
N ILE A 55 -1.25 8.07 -1.96
CA ILE A 55 -1.82 8.56 -3.22
C ILE A 55 -2.32 9.99 -3.07
N PHE A 56 -3.03 10.29 -1.98
CA PHE A 56 -3.52 11.63 -1.71
C PHE A 56 -2.38 12.66 -1.60
N ALA A 57 -1.31 12.31 -0.89
CA ALA A 57 -0.13 13.15 -0.77
C ALA A 57 0.59 13.35 -2.12
N GLU A 58 0.67 12.32 -2.96
CA GLU A 58 1.24 12.42 -4.30
C GLU A 58 0.45 13.38 -5.19
N LEU A 59 -0.88 13.30 -5.15
CA LEU A 59 -1.76 14.25 -5.85
C LEU A 59 -1.55 15.68 -5.36
N ALA A 60 -1.44 15.89 -4.04
CA ALA A 60 -1.16 17.19 -3.45
C ALA A 60 0.24 17.72 -3.80
N ASN A 61 1.21 16.84 -4.00
CA ASN A 61 2.60 17.16 -4.33
C ASN A 61 2.85 17.35 -5.83
N GLY A 62 1.80 17.54 -6.64
CA GLY A 62 1.92 17.75 -8.07
C GLY A 62 2.37 16.49 -8.84
N GLY A 63 1.95 15.31 -8.38
CA GLY A 63 2.26 14.02 -9.00
C GLY A 63 3.62 13.45 -8.61
N LYS A 64 4.19 13.89 -7.49
CA LYS A 64 5.45 13.37 -6.96
C LYS A 64 5.16 12.38 -5.82
N PRO A 65 5.62 11.12 -5.91
CA PRO A 65 5.40 10.12 -4.87
C PRO A 65 5.93 10.58 -3.52
N LEU A 66 5.18 10.30 -2.46
CA LEU A 66 5.56 10.69 -1.10
C LEU A 66 6.82 9.96 -0.62
N PHE A 67 6.92 8.64 -0.90
CA PHE A 67 8.04 7.80 -0.51
C PHE A 67 8.50 6.94 -1.69
N PRO A 68 9.34 7.47 -2.59
CA PRO A 68 9.83 6.73 -3.76
C PRO A 68 11.05 5.87 -3.38
N GLY A 69 10.84 4.82 -2.57
CA GLY A 69 11.90 3.90 -2.18
C GLY A 69 12.32 2.95 -3.30
N GLU A 70 13.61 2.64 -3.36
CA GLU A 70 14.18 1.68 -4.34
C GLU A 70 14.34 0.26 -3.78
N SER A 71 14.28 0.12 -2.46
CA SER A 71 14.34 -1.16 -1.72
C SER A 71 13.47 -1.08 -0.46
N VAL A 72 13.18 -2.21 0.19
CA VAL A 72 12.43 -2.21 1.46
C VAL A 72 13.13 -1.38 2.52
N ASP A 73 14.46 -1.50 2.64
CA ASP A 73 15.27 -0.70 3.56
C ASP A 73 15.21 0.80 3.24
N ASP A 74 15.32 1.17 1.95
CA ASP A 74 15.21 2.56 1.52
C ASP A 74 13.80 3.14 1.76
N GLN A 75 12.76 2.34 1.49
CA GLN A 75 11.38 2.71 1.76
C GLN A 75 11.15 2.99 3.25
N LEU A 76 11.65 2.12 4.14
CA LEU A 76 11.58 2.30 5.59
C LEU A 76 12.33 3.57 6.04
N ARG A 77 13.52 3.84 5.49
CA ARG A 77 14.29 5.07 5.76
C ARG A 77 13.63 6.35 5.26
N ARG A 78 12.68 6.26 4.33
CA ARG A 78 11.92 7.42 3.84
C ARG A 78 10.66 7.65 4.68
N ILE A 79 10.09 6.58 5.22
CA ILE A 79 8.90 6.64 6.08
C ILE A 79 9.22 7.21 7.46
N PHE A 80 10.40 6.89 8.01
CA PHE A 80 10.87 7.31 9.34
C PHE A 80 12.09 8.23 9.23
#